data_AF-A0A522TWB8-F1
#
_entry.id   AF-A0A522TWB8-F1
#
_cell.length_a   1.000
_cell.length_b   1.000
_cell.length_c   1.000
_cell.angle_alpha   90.00
_cell.angle_beta   90.00
_cell.angle_gamma   90.00
#
_symmetry.space_group_name_H-M   'P 1'
#
loop_
_entity.id
_entity.type
_entity.pdbx_description
1 polymer ?
#
loop_
_entity_poly.entity_id
_entity_poly.type
_entity_poly.pdbx_seq_one_letter_code
_entity_poly.pdbx_strand_id
1 'polypeptide(L)'
;MTHASGNCWMLQSYCPVPGPVPSAPSNRDYDPGFAMALMLKDMRLSQAAAKAVGYETPFAARATQMYEETVEKGYGGRDFSFMFKIVSGEVS
;
A
#
# COMPACT_ATOMS: atom_id res chain seq x y z
N MET A 1 -1.13 -18.75 -8.22
CA MET A 1 -2.49 -18.91 -7.65
C MET A 1 -3.40 -17.83 -8.23
N THR A 2 -4.14 -18.12 -9.30
CA THR A 2 -4.95 -17.11 -10.06
C THR A 2 -6.44 -17.45 -10.13
N HIS A 3 -6.89 -18.53 -9.49
CA HIS A 3 -8.26 -19.06 -9.63
C HIS A 3 -9.09 -19.02 -8.35
N ALA A 4 -8.66 -18.28 -7.32
CA ALA A 4 -9.41 -18.09 -6.09
C ALA A 4 -10.13 -16.73 -6.08
N SER A 5 -11.20 -16.60 -5.27
CA SER A 5 -12.01 -15.38 -5.16
C SER A 5 -11.25 -14.16 -4.63
N GLY A 6 -10.14 -14.37 -3.92
CA GLY A 6 -9.28 -13.30 -3.40
C GLY A 6 -8.29 -12.72 -4.42
N ASN A 7 -8.33 -13.16 -5.69
CA ASN A 7 -7.41 -12.67 -6.72
C ASN A 7 -7.67 -11.18 -7.02
N CYS A 8 -6.59 -10.41 -7.14
CA CYS A 8 -6.64 -8.99 -7.49
C CYS A 8 -5.35 -8.57 -8.22
N TRP A 9 -5.34 -7.37 -8.80
CA TRP A 9 -4.18 -6.84 -9.51
C TRP A 9 -2.89 -6.90 -8.69
N MET A 10 -2.98 -6.60 -7.38
CA MET A 10 -1.84 -6.65 -6.47
C MET A 10 -1.21 -8.05 -6.45
N LEU A 11 -2.01 -9.12 -6.35
CA LEU A 11 -1.49 -10.49 -6.33
C LEU A 11 -0.96 -10.97 -7.68
N GLN A 12 -1.49 -10.44 -8.79
CA GLN A 12 -1.09 -10.84 -10.14
C GLN A 12 0.17 -10.11 -10.64
N SER A 13 0.32 -8.84 -10.26
CA SER A 13 1.31 -7.95 -10.88
C SER A 13 2.24 -7.27 -9.88
N TYR A 14 1.88 -7.22 -8.60
CA TYR A 14 2.55 -6.38 -7.60
C TYR A 14 2.69 -7.08 -6.24
N CYS A 15 2.91 -8.41 -6.27
CA CYS A 15 2.89 -9.23 -5.07
C CYS A 15 3.86 -8.68 -4.03
N PRO A 16 3.42 -8.44 -2.77
CA PRO A 16 4.21 -7.69 -1.80
C PRO A 16 5.17 -8.61 -1.03
N VAL A 17 5.05 -9.93 -1.24
CA VAL A 17 5.95 -10.97 -0.78
C VAL A 17 6.97 -11.22 -1.90
N PRO A 18 8.28 -11.27 -1.62
CA PRO A 18 9.29 -11.58 -2.62
C PRO A 18 9.11 -12.99 -3.21
N GLY A 19 9.30 -13.14 -4.53
CA GLY A 19 9.33 -14.42 -5.24
C GLY A 19 8.19 -14.66 -6.26
N PRO A 20 6.90 -14.59 -5.87
CA PRO A 20 5.78 -14.99 -6.72
C PRO A 20 5.64 -14.24 -8.06
N VAL A 21 6.03 -12.96 -8.10
CA VAL A 21 5.99 -12.13 -9.31
C VAL A 21 7.39 -11.54 -9.53
N PRO A 22 8.19 -12.01 -10.50
CA PRO A 22 9.59 -11.61 -10.66
C PRO A 22 9.80 -10.09 -10.83
N SER A 23 8.85 -9.40 -11.47
CA SER A 23 8.93 -7.95 -11.71
C SER A 23 8.43 -7.08 -10.56
N ALA A 24 7.90 -7.66 -9.47
CA ALA A 24 7.33 -6.89 -8.37
C ALA A 24 8.43 -6.16 -7.56
N PRO A 25 8.15 -4.96 -7.01
CA PRO A 25 9.12 -4.22 -6.19
C PRO A 25 9.61 -4.96 -4.95
N SER A 26 8.83 -5.92 -4.44
CA SER A 26 9.22 -6.78 -3.33
C SER A 26 10.53 -7.55 -3.57
N ASN A 27 10.92 -7.79 -4.83
CA ASN A 27 12.19 -8.46 -5.17
C ASN A 27 13.41 -7.53 -5.22
N ARG A 28 13.21 -6.21 -5.06
CA ARG A 28 14.26 -5.18 -5.14
C ARG A 28 14.23 -4.26 -3.91
N ASP A 29 14.09 -4.87 -2.74
CA ASP A 29 14.02 -4.18 -1.44
C ASP A 29 13.02 -3.01 -1.40
N TYR A 30 11.90 -3.18 -2.11
CA TYR A 30 10.84 -2.18 -2.23
C TYR A 30 11.33 -0.83 -2.79
N ASP A 31 12.29 -0.87 -3.72
CA ASP A 31 12.64 0.29 -4.53
C ASP A 31 11.40 0.81 -5.28
N PRO A 32 11.12 2.12 -5.20
CA PRO A 32 9.81 2.67 -5.53
C PRO A 32 9.48 2.46 -7.00
N GLY A 33 8.41 1.73 -7.28
CA GLY A 33 7.66 1.88 -8.53
C GLY A 33 6.58 2.96 -8.35
N PHE A 34 5.87 2.91 -7.22
CA PHE A 34 4.99 3.98 -6.76
C PHE A 34 5.22 4.24 -5.27
N ALA A 35 5.77 5.40 -4.94
CA ALA A 35 6.22 5.72 -3.58
C ALA A 35 5.06 5.81 -2.58
N MET A 36 5.29 5.39 -1.34
CA MET A 36 4.31 5.48 -0.25
C MET A 36 3.82 6.90 0.00
N ALA A 37 4.70 7.90 -0.10
CA ALA A 37 4.30 9.30 0.03
C ALA A 37 3.30 9.74 -1.06
N LEU A 38 3.43 9.20 -2.28
CA LEU A 38 2.49 9.49 -3.37
C LEU A 38 1.15 8.76 -3.15
N MET A 39 1.18 7.52 -2.68
CA MET A 39 -0.04 6.79 -2.29
C MET A 39 -0.79 7.53 -1.17
N LEU A 40 -0.08 7.98 -0.13
CA LEU A 40 -0.67 8.75 0.96
C LEU A 40 -1.34 10.05 0.45
N LYS A 41 -0.71 10.74 -0.49
CA LYS A 41 -1.30 11.93 -1.15
C LYS A 41 -2.63 11.58 -1.82
N ASP A 42 -2.69 10.52 -2.62
CA ASP A 42 -3.91 10.11 -3.30
C ASP A 42 -5.00 9.62 -2.32
N MET A 43 -4.62 8.93 -1.24
CA MET A 43 -5.56 8.52 -0.20
C MET A 43 -6.18 9.70 0.53
N ARG A 44 -5.39 10.73 0.87
CA ARG A 44 -5.91 11.98 1.46
C ARG A 44 -6.90 12.70 0.54
N LEU A 45 -6.62 12.72 -0.78
CA LEU A 45 -7.57 13.25 -1.77
C LEU A 45 -8.87 12.44 -1.79
N SER A 46 -8.78 11.10 -1.73
CA SER A 46 -9.96 10.23 -1.65
C SER A 46 -10.78 10.46 -0.38
N GLN A 47 -10.12 10.66 0.78
CA GLN A 47 -10.82 10.95 2.05
C GLN A 47 -11.52 12.31 1.98
N ALA A 48 -10.86 13.33 1.43
CA ALA A 48 -11.45 14.65 1.25
C ALA A 48 -12.68 14.61 0.33
N ALA A 49 -12.61 13.85 -0.78
CA ALA A 49 -13.72 13.66 -1.70
C ALA A 49 -14.91 12.97 -1.04
N ALA A 50 -14.69 11.87 -0.31
CA ALA A 50 -15.74 11.15 0.42
C ALA A 50 -16.42 12.05 1.45
N LYS A 51 -15.63 12.84 2.22
CA LYS A 51 -16.14 13.81 3.18
C LYS A 51 -17.00 14.90 2.50
N ALA A 52 -16.62 15.37 1.32
CA ALA A 52 -17.35 16.42 0.61
C ALA A 52 -18.78 16.00 0.19
N VAL A 53 -19.00 14.69 0.01
CA VAL A 53 -20.31 14.11 -0.32
C VAL A 53 -21.01 13.45 0.87
N GLY A 54 -20.46 13.57 2.09
CA GLY A 54 -21.04 13.01 3.31
C GLY A 54 -20.99 11.49 3.40
N TYR A 55 -20.05 10.83 2.69
CA TYR A 55 -19.86 9.39 2.74
C TYR A 55 -18.65 9.02 3.62
N GLU A 56 -18.80 7.94 4.40
CA GLU A 56 -17.72 7.38 5.20
C GLU A 56 -17.03 6.21 4.48
N THR A 57 -15.71 6.13 4.60
CA THR A 57 -14.90 5.05 4.00
C THR A 57 -14.00 4.40 5.06
N PRO A 58 -14.56 3.69 6.06
CA PRO A 58 -13.83 3.28 7.26
C PRO A 58 -12.57 2.46 6.97
N PHE A 59 -12.62 1.56 5.98
CA PHE A 59 -11.44 0.79 5.56
C PHE A 59 -10.36 1.68 4.92
N ALA A 60 -10.75 2.61 4.05
CA ALA A 60 -9.81 3.52 3.42
C ALA A 60 -9.25 4.54 4.43
N ALA A 61 -10.04 4.97 5.41
CA ALA A 61 -9.61 5.84 6.49
C ALA A 61 -8.54 5.15 7.36
N ARG A 62 -8.80 3.89 7.77
CA ARG A 62 -7.82 3.10 8.52
C ARG A 62 -6.55 2.85 7.70
N ALA A 63 -6.69 2.54 6.42
CA ALA A 63 -5.54 2.36 5.54
C ALA A 63 -4.73 3.68 5.43
N THR A 64 -5.40 4.82 5.25
CA THR A 64 -4.76 6.14 5.17
C THR A 64 -3.93 6.44 6.42
N GLN A 65 -4.46 6.15 7.61
CA GLN A 65 -3.72 6.29 8.88
C GLN A 65 -2.46 5.42 8.91
N MET A 66 -2.55 4.15 8.50
CA MET A 66 -1.38 3.27 8.46
C MET A 66 -0.31 3.78 7.49
N TYR A 67 -0.70 4.32 6.33
CA TYR A 67 0.23 4.96 5.40
C TYR A 67 0.86 6.24 5.99
N GLU A 68 0.07 7.05 6.70
CA GLU A 68 0.55 8.25 7.39
C GLU A 68 1.62 7.90 8.44
N GLU A 69 1.31 7.00 9.37
CA GLU A 69 2.25 6.50 10.39
C GLU A 69 3.53 5.94 9.76
N THR A 70 3.40 5.23 8.64
CA THR A 70 4.53 4.62 7.96
C THR A 70 5.42 5.64 7.25
N VAL A 71 4.81 6.66 6.63
CA VAL A 71 5.55 7.77 6.01
C VAL A 71 6.28 8.59 7.09
N GLU A 72 5.64 8.84 8.23
CA GLU A 72 6.22 9.54 9.39
C GLU A 72 7.42 8.79 9.99
N LYS A 73 7.40 7.45 9.96
CA LYS A 73 8.55 6.60 10.32
C LYS A 73 9.72 6.67 9.33
N GLY A 74 9.63 7.46 8.26
CA GLY A 74 10.72 7.67 7.30
C GLY A 74 10.68 6.75 6.08
N TYR A 75 9.66 5.91 5.93
CA TYR A 75 9.55 4.98 4.79
C TYR A 75 8.85 5.57 3.56
N GLY A 76 8.61 6.89 3.53
CA GLY A 76 7.85 7.52 2.44
C GLY A 76 8.45 7.35 1.04
N GLY A 77 9.76 7.11 0.93
CA GLY A 77 10.45 6.83 -0.33
C GLY A 77 10.40 5.36 -0.78
N ARG A 78 9.90 4.44 0.05
CA ARG A 78 9.70 3.03 -0.33
C ARG A 78 8.46 2.89 -1.20
N ASP A 79 8.42 1.80 -1.97
CA ASP A 79 7.24 1.41 -2.71
C ASP A 79 6.02 1.17 -1.80
N PHE A 80 4.80 1.45 -2.28
CA PHE A 80 3.58 1.26 -1.49
C PHE A 80 3.37 -0.19 -1.01
N SER A 81 3.89 -1.18 -1.74
CA SER A 81 3.84 -2.59 -1.31
C SER A 81 4.66 -2.87 -0.03
N PHE A 82 5.53 -1.95 0.39
CA PHE A 82 6.28 -2.03 1.66
C PHE A 82 5.37 -2.06 2.89
N MET A 83 4.10 -1.62 2.76
CA MET A 83 3.09 -1.78 3.80
C MET A 83 2.97 -3.22 4.31
N PHE A 84 3.28 -4.22 3.48
CA PHE A 84 3.35 -5.62 3.91
C PHE A 84 4.36 -5.83 5.05
N LYS A 85 5.56 -5.24 4.98
CA LYS A 85 6.60 -5.36 6.02
C LYS A 85 6.16 -4.72 7.33
N ILE A 86 5.42 -3.61 7.25
CA ILE A 86 4.84 -2.93 8.42
C ILE A 86 3.79 -3.81 9.10
N VAL A 87 2.84 -4.36 8.33
CA VAL A 87 1.73 -5.16 8.87
C VAL A 87 2.17 -6.55 9.35
N SER A 88 3.19 -7.14 8.70
CA SER A 88 3.77 -8.44 9.11
C SER A 88 4.68 -8.35 10.34
N GLY A 89 5.02 -7.14 10.80
CA GLY A 89 5.94 -6.94 11.93
C GLY A 89 7.41 -7.19 11.59
N GLU A 90 7.75 -7.25 10.31
CA GLU A 90 9.13 -7.44 9.84
C GLU A 90 9.97 -6.17 9.93
N VAL A 91 9.36 -5.05 10.30
CA VAL A 91 10.00 -3.75 10.50
C VAL A 91 9.48 -3.15 11.82
N SER A 92 10.39 -2.95 12.77
CA SER A 92 10.13 -2.33 14.08
C SER A 92 10.20 -0.81 14.00
#